data_AF-A0A4U1L0E8-F1
#
_entry.id   AF-A0A4U1L0E8-F1
#
_cell.length_a   1.000
_cell.length_b   1.000
_cell.length_c   1.000
_cell.angle_alpha   90.00
_cell.angle_beta   90.00
_cell.angle_gamma   90.00
#
_symmetry.space_group_name_H-M   'P 1'
#
loop_
_entity.id
_entity.type
_entity.pdbx_description
1 polymer ?
#
loop_
_entity_poly.entity_id
_entity_poly.type
_entity_poly.pdbx_seq_one_letter_code
_entity_poly.pdbx_strand_id
1 'polypeptide(L)' 'MDDAMFRAFAIAGLRTGDIDEAQIVAAAEYADSKGDADTAHQLRCLLIRAGERDVGEVEREQARKRLHVIDGGNGA' A
#
# COMPACT_ATOMS: atom_id res chain seq x y z
N MET A 1 -4.85 16.56 11.55
CA MET A 1 -4.24 15.31 11.09
C MET A 1 -2.91 15.68 10.48
N ASP A 2 -1.81 15.06 10.91
CA ASP A 2 -0.52 15.31 10.29
C ASP A 2 -0.41 14.63 8.91
N ASP A 3 0.50 15.15 8.08
CA ASP A 3 0.70 14.67 6.71
C ASP A 3 1.16 13.20 6.67
N ALA A 4 1.91 12.74 7.68
CA ALA A 4 2.37 11.36 7.75
C ALA A 4 1.21 10.38 8.01
N MET A 5 0.30 10.73 8.92
CA MET A 5 -0.92 9.98 9.19
C MET A 5 -1.85 9.95 7.97
N PHE A 6 -1.98 11.06 7.25
CA PHE A 6 -2.75 11.08 6.00
C PHE A 6 -2.18 10.11 4.98
N ARG A 7 -0.86 10.16 4.73
CA ARG A 7 -0.20 9.24 3.79
C ARG A 7 -0.36 7.79 4.20
N ALA A 8 -0.17 7.48 5.49
CA ALA A 8 -0.34 6.12 6.01
C ALA A 8 -1.77 5.62 5.81
N PHE A 9 -2.78 6.45 6.10
CA PHE A 9 -4.18 6.12 5.91
C PHE A 9 -4.53 5.92 4.43
N ALA A 10 -4.05 6.81 3.55
CA ALA A 10 -4.28 6.71 2.11
C ALA A 10 -3.65 5.44 1.51
N ILE A 11 -2.42 5.09 1.91
CA ILE A 11 -1.75 3.86 1.49
C ILE A 11 -2.52 2.63 1.98
N ALA A 12 -2.99 2.64 3.24
CA ALA A 12 -3.79 1.54 3.78
C ALA A 12 -5.10 1.37 2.99
N GLY A 13 -5.81 2.46 2.72
CA GLY A 13 -7.05 2.45 1.94
C GLY A 13 -6.86 1.98 0.49
N LEU A 14 -5.75 2.33 -0.14
CA LEU A 14 -5.39 1.83 -1.47
C LEU A 14 -5.13 0.31 -1.44
N ARG A 15 -4.45 -0.20 -0.41
CA ARG A 15 -4.16 -1.63 -0.26
C ARG A 15 -5.41 -2.47 0.05
N THR A 16 -6.37 -1.91 0.79
CA THR A 16 -7.64 -2.58 1.11
C THR A 16 -8.68 -2.45 0.01
N GLY A 17 -8.47 -1.55 -0.96
CA GLY A 17 -9.43 -1.23 -2.02
C GLY A 17 -10.53 -0.28 -1.58
N ASP A 18 -10.44 0.30 -0.38
CA ASP A 18 -11.37 1.33 0.10
C ASP A 18 -11.17 2.67 -0.65
N ILE A 19 -9.96 2.88 -1.17
CA ILE A 19 -9.63 3.99 -2.05
C ILE A 19 -9.31 3.41 -3.43
N ASP A 20 -10.02 3.86 -4.45
CA ASP A 20 -9.76 3.48 -5.84
C ASP A 20 -8.55 4.24 -6.38
N GLU A 21 -7.61 3.49 -6.96
CA GLU A 21 -6.43 4.04 -7.63
C GLU A 21 -6.81 5.07 -8.72
N ALA A 22 -7.89 4.82 -9.46
CA ALA A 22 -8.37 5.72 -10.51
C ALA A 22 -8.75 7.11 -9.97
N GLN A 23 -9.27 7.18 -8.74
CA GLN A 23 -9.61 8.44 -8.09
C GLN A 23 -8.36 9.24 -7.69
N ILE A 24 -7.29 8.55 -7.26
CA ILE A 24 -6.00 9.20 -6.97
C ILE A 24 -5.36 9.73 -8.24
N VAL A 25 -5.43 9.00 -9.35
CA VAL A 25 -4.95 9.47 -10.66
C VAL A 25 -5.72 10.72 -11.09
N ALA A 26 -7.05 10.71 -11.04
CA ALA A 26 -7.87 11.86 -11.39
C ALA A 26 -7.58 13.09 -10.50
N ALA A 27 -7.36 12.88 -9.20
CA ALA A 27 -6.97 13.95 -8.29
C ALA A 27 -5.58 14.53 -8.64
N ALA A 28 -4.63 13.68 -9.02
CA ALA A 28 -3.30 14.12 -9.45
C ALA A 28 -3.36 14.93 -10.75
N GLU A 29 -4.12 14.48 -11.75
CA GLU A 29 -4.35 15.21 -13.00
C GLU A 29 -5.05 16.55 -12.76
N TYR A 30 -6.02 16.59 -11.85
CA TYR A 30 -6.67 17.83 -11.46
C TYR A 30 -5.67 18.81 -10.82
N ALA A 31 -4.84 18.38 -9.88
CA ALA A 31 -3.81 19.23 -9.27
C ALA A 31 -2.81 19.78 -10.32
N ASP A 32 -2.37 18.92 -11.23
CA ASP A 32 -1.49 19.29 -12.34
C ASP A 32 -2.14 20.36 -13.24
N SER A 33 -3.43 20.20 -13.56
CA SER A 33 -4.20 21.17 -14.35
C SER A 33 -4.36 22.53 -13.68
N LYS A 34 -4.19 22.58 -12.35
CA LYS A 34 -4.19 23.83 -11.56
C LYS A 34 -2.81 24.43 -11.39
N GLY A 35 -1.77 23.80 -11.94
CA GLY A 35 -0.38 24.22 -11.78
C GLY A 35 0.24 23.79 -10.44
N ASP A 36 -0.40 22.88 -9.71
CA ASP A 36 0.12 22.33 -8.46
C ASP A 36 0.81 20.98 -8.71
N ALA A 37 2.00 21.07 -9.31
CA ALA A 37 2.81 19.92 -9.67
C ALA A 37 3.30 19.13 -8.44
N ASP A 38 3.51 19.80 -7.30
CA ASP A 38 3.97 19.17 -6.07
C ASP A 38 2.90 18.25 -5.49
N THR A 39 1.66 18.73 -5.38
CA THR A 39 0.53 17.89 -4.94
C THR A 39 0.30 16.74 -5.91
N ALA A 40 0.34 16.99 -7.22
CA ALA A 40 0.19 15.94 -8.24
C ALA A 40 1.26 14.85 -8.10
N HIS A 41 2.52 15.25 -7.89
CA HIS A 41 3.63 14.33 -7.68
C HIS A 41 3.44 13.51 -6.39
N GLN A 42 3.05 14.16 -5.28
CA GLN A 42 2.81 13.47 -4.02
C GLN A 42 1.70 12.43 -4.10
N LEU A 43 0.60 12.73 -4.80
CA LEU A 43 -0.50 11.80 -5.04
C LEU A 43 -0.04 10.57 -5.84
N ARG A 44 0.75 10.78 -6.92
CA ARG A 44 1.33 9.68 -7.71
C ARG A 44 2.27 8.81 -6.88
N CYS A 45 3.02 9.39 -5.96
CA CYS A 45 3.88 8.65 -5.03
C CYS A 45 3.11 7.74 -4.06
N LEU A 46 1.84 8.05 -3.73
CA LEU A 46 1.02 7.17 -2.89
C LEU A 46 0.72 5.84 -3.59
N LEU A 47 0.47 5.87 -4.91
CA LEU A 47 0.21 4.68 -5.71
C LEU A 47 1.42 3.74 -5.72
N ILE A 48 2.61 4.30 -5.93
CA ILE A 48 3.87 3.53 -5.91
C ILE A 48 4.05 2.85 -4.55
N ARG A 49 3.88 3.60 -3.45
CA ARG A 49 4.02 3.07 -2.09
C ARG A 49 2.96 2.04 -1.72
N ALA A 50 1.75 2.19 -2.24
CA ALA A 50 0.70 1.19 -2.05
C ALA A 50 1.07 -0.13 -2.75
N GLY A 51 1.64 -0.05 -3.96
CA GLY A 51 2.12 -1.20 -4.74
C GLY A 51 3.45 -1.82 -4.26
N GLU A 52 4.24 -1.08 -3.47
CA GLU A 52 5.40 -1.66 -2.79
C GLU A 52 4.91 -2.72 -1.79
N ARG A 53 5.26 -3.99 -2.08
CA ARG A 53 5.08 -5.10 -1.14
C ARG A 53 5.79 -4.73 0.16
N ASP A 54 5.02 -4.71 1.24
CA ASP A 54 5.60 -4.52 2.57
C ASP A 54 6.56 -5.68 2.82
N VAL A 55 7.86 -5.39 2.94
CA VAL A 55 8.89 -6.40 3.20
C VAL A 55 8.54 -7.19 4.46
N GLY A 56 7.93 -6.53 5.45
CA GLY A 56 7.43 -7.18 6.66
C GLY A 56 6.25 -8.12 6.42
N GLU A 57 5.40 -7.85 5.43
CA GLU A 57 4.31 -8.76 5.03
C GLU A 57 4.84 -9.98 4.29
N VAL A 58 5.82 -9.79 3.40
CA VAL A 58 6.53 -10.90 2.73
C VAL A 58 7.25 -11.78 3.75
N GLU A 59 7.94 -11.19 4.72
CA GLU A 59 8.62 -11.92 5.79
C GLU A 59 7.63 -12.63 6.72
N ARG A 60 6.50 -12.00 7.09
CA ARG A 60 5.43 -12.63 7.88
C ARG A 60 4.75 -13.77 7.12
N GLU A 61 4.53 -13.63 5.81
CA GLU A 61 3.97 -14.67 4.97
C GLU A 61 4.95 -15.85 4.83
N GLN A 62 6.24 -15.57 4.66
CA GLN A 62 7.29 -16.60 4.69
C GLN A 62 7.36 -17.29 6.07
N ALA A 63 7.25 -16.55 7.17
CA ALA A 63 7.23 -17.12 8.52
C ALA A 63 6.00 -18.03 8.71
N ARG A 64 4.81 -17.60 8.29
CA ARG A 64 3.59 -18.44 8.30
C ARG A 64 3.75 -19.72 7.49
N LYS A 65 4.34 -19.62 6.28
CA LYS A 65 4.63 -20.79 5.43
C LYS A 65 5.63 -21.75 6.08
N ARG A 66 6.64 -21.26 6.81
CA ARG A 66 7.60 -22.10 7.56
C ARG A 66 6.94 -22.82 8.75
N LEU A 67 6.02 -22.18 9.45
CA LEU A 67 5.29 -22.79 10.58
C LEU A 67 4.33 -23.92 10.12
N HIS A 68 3.71 -23.81 8.95
CA HIS A 68 2.83 -24.85 8.39
C HIS A 68 3.55 -26.15 7.95
N VAL A 69 4.89 -26.20 7.97
CA VAL A 69 5.64 -27.43 7.61
C VAL A 69 5.81 -28.36 8.83
N ILE A 70 5.49 -27.90 10.05
CA ILE A 70 5.65 -28.68 11.29
C ILE A 70 4.28 -29.12 11.82
N ASP A 71 3.46 -29.74 10.97
CA ASP A 71 2.36 -30.57 11.45
C ASP A 71 2.19 -31.74 10.48
N GLY A 72 2.64 -32.93 10.90
CA GLY A 72 2.60 -34.15 10.08
C GLY A 72 3.71 -35.16 10.30
N GLY A 73 4.51 -35.03 11.36
CA GLY A 73 5.49 -36.03 11.78
C GLY A 73 5.11 -36.75 13.06
N ASN A 74 3.87 -37.25 13.18
CA ASN A 74 3.58 -38.27 14.18
C ASN A 74 2.72 -39.38 13.56
N GLY A 75 3.40 -40.48 13.21
CA GLY A 75 2.78 -41.66 12.63
C GLY A 75 3.76 -42.83 12.61
N ALA A 76 3.81 -43.55 13.74
CA ALA A 76 4.38 -44.88 14.00
C ALA A 76 5.90 -45.02 14.15
#